data_AF-A0A2N8ZAU4-F1
#
_entry.id   AF-A0A2N8ZAU4-F1
#
_cell.length_a   1.000
_cell.length_b   1.000
_cell.length_c   1.000
_cell.angle_alpha   90.00
_cell.angle_beta   90.00
_cell.angle_gamma   90.00
#
_symmetry.space_group_name_H-M   'P 1'
#
loop_
_entity.id
_entity.type
_entity.pdbx_description
1 polymer ?
#
loop_
_entity_poly.entity_id
_entity_poly.type
_entity_poly.pdbx_seq_one_letter_code
_entity_poly.pdbx_strand_id
1 'polypeptide(L)' 'MNKQTKKYLESYKQLKDAAKKLQQNSEEVDVDQIIPLVEQGTQAYEHCMSRILQVEKMLKSIESKHLVNRT' A
#
# COMPACT_ATOMS: atom_id res chain seq x y z
N MET A 1 16.00 7.96 -5.62
CA MET A 1 14.87 7.04 -5.28
C MET A 1 14.80 5.92 -6.29
N ASN A 2 14.71 4.66 -5.85
CA ASN A 2 14.58 3.53 -6.76
C ASN A 2 13.14 3.42 -7.31
N LYS A 3 12.97 2.64 -8.39
CA LYS A 3 11.68 2.45 -9.09
C LYS A 3 10.58 1.89 -8.17
N GLN A 4 10.94 1.03 -7.21
CA GLN A 4 10.00 0.42 -6.27
C GLN A 4 9.49 1.44 -5.23
N THR A 5 10.36 2.31 -4.73
CA THR A 5 10.00 3.41 -3.83
C THR A 5 9.07 4.40 -4.51
N LYS A 6 9.32 4.73 -5.79
CA LYS A 6 8.43 5.62 -6.57
C LYS A 6 7.03 5.00 -6.71
N LYS A 7 6.94 3.74 -7.14
CA LYS A 7 5.67 3.00 -7.24
C LYS A 7 4.91 2.93 -5.92
N TYR A 8 5.60 2.63 -4.82
CA TYR A 8 4.97 2.59 -3.50
C TYR A 8 4.35 3.94 -3.12
N LEU A 9 5.07 5.04 -3.33
CA LEU A 9 4.57 6.38 -3.00
C LEU A 9 3.40 6.81 -3.90
N GLU A 10 3.45 6.44 -5.18
CA GLU A 10 2.34 6.66 -6.12
C GLU A 10 1.08 5.89 -5.68
N SER A 11 1.20 4.60 -5.37
CA SER A 11 0.08 3.80 -4.86
C SER A 11 -0.42 4.32 -3.52
N TYR A 12 0.46 4.68 -2.59
CA TYR A 12 0.06 5.26 -1.30
C TYR A 12 -0.73 6.57 -1.47
N LYS A 13 -0.31 7.42 -2.43
CA LYS A 13 -1.05 8.63 -2.76
C LYS A 13 -2.45 8.30 -3.30
N GLN A 14 -2.57 7.34 -4.22
CA GLN A 14 -3.86 6.91 -4.77
C GLN A 14 -4.81 6.38 -3.69
N LEU A 15 -4.29 5.56 -2.76
CA LEU A 15 -5.07 5.05 -1.63
C LEU A 15 -5.58 6.19 -0.74
N LYS A 16 -4.70 7.14 -0.42
CA LYS A 16 -5.06 8.32 0.40
C LYS A 16 -6.12 9.19 -0.27
N ASP A 17 -5.99 9.41 -1.58
CA ASP A 17 -6.93 10.22 -2.35
C ASP A 17 -8.31 9.55 -2.45
N ALA A 18 -8.35 8.22 -2.65
CA ALA A 18 -9.59 7.46 -2.65
C ALA A 18 -10.30 7.54 -1.29
N ALA A 19 -9.56 7.31 -0.19
CA ALA A 19 -10.10 7.40 1.17
C ALA A 19 -10.66 8.80 1.48
N LYS A 20 -9.96 9.86 1.05
CA LYS A 20 -10.42 11.24 1.25
C LYS A 20 -11.74 11.52 0.51
N LYS A 21 -11.87 11.06 -0.74
CA LYS A 21 -13.09 11.25 -1.53
C LYS A 21 -14.28 10.50 -0.94
N LEU A 22 -14.06 9.27 -0.45
CA LEU A 22 -15.09 8.48 0.22
C LEU A 22 -15.60 9.17 1.49
N GLN A 23 -14.71 9.82 2.27
CA GLN A 23 -15.10 10.57 3.47
C GLN A 23 -15.88 11.85 3.16
N GLN A 24 -15.74 12.42 1.97
CA GLN A 24 -16.41 13.66 1.57
C GLN A 24 -17.85 13.45 1.07
N ASN A 25 -18.25 12.23 0.72
CA ASN A 25 -19.56 11.91 0.14
C ASN A 25 -20.64 11.59 1.22
N SER A 26 -20.59 12.21 2.39
CA SER A 26 -21.31 11.76 3.59
C SER A 26 -22.82 12.07 3.66
N GLU A 27 -23.42 12.75 2.67
CA GLU A 27 -24.84 13.16 2.74
C GLU A 27 -25.76 12.36 1.80
N GLU A 28 -25.35 12.07 0.56
CA GLU A 28 -26.03 11.15 -0.34
C GLU A 28 -24.99 10.39 -1.16
N VAL A 29 -24.81 9.11 -0.84
CA VAL A 29 -23.79 8.26 -1.46
C VAL A 29 -24.36 7.65 -2.74
N ASP A 30 -23.91 8.14 -3.89
CA ASP A 30 -24.07 7.45 -5.17
C ASP A 30 -23.14 6.23 -5.20
N VAL A 31 -23.70 5.04 -5.04
CA VAL A 31 -22.97 3.77 -5.01
C VAL A 31 -22.15 3.57 -6.29
N ASP A 32 -22.68 4.00 -7.44
CA ASP A 32 -22.01 3.83 -8.73
C ASP A 32 -20.75 4.71 -8.82
N GLN A 33 -20.73 5.86 -8.13
CA GLN A 33 -19.53 6.71 -8.03
C GLN A 33 -18.51 6.20 -7.02
N ILE A 34 -18.91 5.36 -6.07
CA ILE A 34 -18.02 4.77 -5.06
C ILE A 34 -17.25 3.58 -5.59
N ILE A 35 -17.86 2.74 -6.43
CA ILE A 35 -17.22 1.55 -7.02
C ILE A 35 -15.81 1.85 -7.56
N PRO A 36 -15.60 2.84 -8.45
CA PRO A 36 -14.27 3.11 -9.00
C PRO A 36 -13.26 3.60 -7.95
N LEU A 37 -13.71 4.31 -6.91
CA LEU A 37 -12.85 4.75 -5.81
C LEU A 37 -12.40 3.58 -4.93
N VAL A 38 -13.30 2.63 -4.68
CA VAL A 38 -13.00 1.40 -3.92
C VAL A 38 -12.05 0.51 -4.72
N GLU A 39 -12.28 0.32 -6.02
CA GLU A 39 -11.37 -0.43 -6.88
C GLU A 39 -9.96 0.19 -6.92
N GLN A 40 -9.88 1.50 -7.10
CA GLN A 40 -8.61 2.24 -7.07
C GLN A 40 -7.92 2.07 -5.71
N GLY A 41 -8.68 2.19 -4.60
CA GLY A 41 -8.16 1.99 -3.25
C GLY A 41 -7.61 0.59 -3.03
N THR A 42 -8.36 -0.44 -3.44
CA THR A 42 -7.96 -1.85 -3.30
C THR A 42 -6.68 -2.16 -4.06
N GLN A 43 -6.58 -1.75 -5.34
CA GLN A 43 -5.37 -1.97 -6.14
C GLN A 43 -4.15 -1.26 -5.54
N ALA A 44 -4.34 -0.01 -5.09
CA ALA A 44 -3.29 0.75 -4.43
C ALA A 44 -2.83 0.08 -3.12
N TYR A 45 -3.78 -0.43 -2.33
CA TYR A 45 -3.52 -1.17 -1.10
C TYR A 45 -2.69 -2.44 -1.36
N GLU A 46 -3.05 -3.25 -2.37
CA GLU A 46 -2.32 -4.46 -2.72
C GLU A 46 -0.85 -4.17 -3.07
N HIS A 47 -0.61 -3.10 -3.84
CA HIS A 47 0.74 -2.67 -4.17
C HIS A 47 1.55 -2.23 -2.94
N CYS A 48 0.93 -1.45 -2.05
CA CYS A 48 1.55 -1.04 -0.80
C CYS A 48 1.89 -2.26 0.07
N MET A 49 0.94 -3.19 0.23
CA MET A 49 1.11 -4.37 1.07
C MET A 49 2.17 -5.32 0.52
N SER A 50 2.18 -5.55 -0.80
CA SER A 50 3.22 -6.34 -1.46
C SER A 50 4.62 -5.80 -1.16
N ARG A 51 4.79 -4.47 -1.14
CA ARG A 51 6.08 -3.86 -0.83
C ARG A 51 6.46 -4.03 0.65
N ILE A 52 5.53 -3.87 1.56
CA ILE A 52 5.74 -4.08 3.00
C ILE A 52 6.20 -5.53 3.24
N LEU A 53 5.49 -6.50 2.68
CA LEU A 53 5.85 -7.93 2.79
C LEU A 53 7.24 -8.25 2.23
N GLN A 54 7.65 -7.59 1.14
CA GLN A 54 9.02 -7.74 0.62
C GLN A 54 10.07 -7.22 1.61
N VAL A 55 9.81 -6.06 2.24
CA VAL A 55 10.70 -5.48 3.25
C VAL A 55 10.77 -6.37 4.48
N GLU A 56 9.65 -6.87 4.98
CA GLU A 56 9.61 -7.81 6.11
C GLU A 56 10.42 -9.09 5.83
N LYS A 57 10.30 -9.67 4.63
CA LYS A 57 11.11 -10.82 4.22
C LYS A 57 12.60 -10.50 4.20
N MET A 58 12.98 -9.31 3.70
CA MET A 58 14.37 -8.88 3.71
C MET A 58 14.90 -8.73 5.15
N LEU A 59 14.12 -8.12 6.05
CA LEU A 59 14.50 -7.96 7.45
C LEU A 59 14.70 -9.32 8.14
N LYS A 60 13.76 -10.26 7.99
CA LYS A 60 13.91 -11.63 8.52
C LYS A 60 15.16 -12.35 8.00
N SER A 61 15.50 -12.15 6.72
CA SER A 61 16.72 -12.72 6.14
C SER A 61 17.99 -12.11 6.76
N ILE A 62 17.99 -10.80 7.00
CA ILE A 62 19.11 -10.10 7.66
C ILE A 62 19.27 -10.60 9.09
N GLU A 63 18.18 -10.69 9.86
CA GLU A 63 18.18 -11.22 11.23
C GLU A 63 18.74 -12.64 11.28
N SER A 64 18.28 -13.52 10.38
CA SER A 64 18.73 -14.91 10.30
C SER A 64 20.23 -15.01 10.00
N LYS A 65 20.74 -14.21 9.06
CA LYS A 65 22.18 -14.15 8.74
C LYS A 65 23.00 -13.61 9.91
N HIS A 66 22.46 -12.66 10.66
CA HIS A 66 23.15 -12.11 11.82
C HIS A 66 23.26 -13.15 12.96
N LEU A 67 22.26 -14.01 13.13
CA LEU A 67 22.32 -15.12 14.09
C LEU A 67 23.34 -16.19 13.69
N VAL A 68 23.36 -16.60 12.41
CA VAL A 68 24.34 -17.57 11.89
C VAL A 68 25.79 -17.07 12.07
N ASN A 69 26.06 -15.78 11.83
CA ASN A 69 27.40 -15.22 11.98
C ASN A 69 27.85 -15.02 13.44
N ARG A 70 27.01 -15.29 14.44
CA ARG A 70 27.34 -15.22 15.88
C ARG A 70 27.53 -16.60 16.52
N THR A 71 27.42 -17.68 15.75
CA THR A 71 27.61 -19.08 16.19
C THR A 71 28.86 -19.64 15.54
#